data_AF-A0A3D5F3U7-F1
#
_entry.id   AF-A0A3D5F3U7-F1
#
_cell.length_a   1.000
_cell.length_b   1.000
_cell.length_c   1.000
_cell.angle_alpha   90.00
_cell.angle_beta   90.00
_cell.angle_gamma   90.00
#
_symmetry.space_group_name_H-M   'P 1'
#
loop_
_entity.id
_entity.type
_entity.pdbx_description
1 polymer ?
#
loop_
_entity_poly.entity_id
_entity_poly.type
_entity_poly.pdbx_seq_one_letter_code
_entity_poly.pdbx_strand_id
1 'polypeptide(L)'
;MSFNIALSGVSAAQKDLDTTANNIANVNTVGFKESRAEFGDVYAASLLASGKTKVGDGVLTQEVAQQFSQGSLQFTNTALDLAITGNGFFATVPDITSRDFSFTRAGQFKLDENNFVVNSSGDNLLGFPVNPDGTSSSVALSTTEPVRIPDSSGSPQATQEVTMRMNLPANDDYLDPTAFNPDDTLTYNAATSVTVYDSLGESHIMTYYFVKDGTDADGTPGPDQLNSWLMFATVDDTPVDIAGGDTSVPLPQRPDPQNTNPTEDWLPARLNFNQSGDFTSQVPAGGITTVALGDDGTANSAIALTGGADQTQTISIDFNLDPLGGQTINEPTQYASAFEVTSLEQDGLPVGRLTGVDIGEDGLVRATFSNGTSEPVVRVALVRFANEQGLTQQSNTAWKESIESGEALAGEATTGTFGEINSSALEQANVNLTTELIDMIIAQRNFQANSRALEVNNQLNQTILNIR
;
A
#
# COMPACT_ATOMS: atom_id res chain seq x y z
N MET A 1 67.26 3.23 8.94
CA MET A 1 66.33 2.94 10.06
C MET A 1 65.33 4.07 10.24
N SER A 2 65.76 5.30 10.55
CA SER A 2 64.85 6.47 10.71
C SER A 2 64.00 6.82 9.46
N PHE A 3 64.55 6.61 8.25
CA PHE A 3 63.83 6.87 6.98
C PHE A 3 62.59 5.97 6.78
N ASN A 4 62.68 4.68 7.11
CA ASN A 4 61.56 3.74 6.95
C ASN A 4 60.43 4.02 7.94
N ILE A 5 60.79 4.38 9.18
CA ILE A 5 59.84 4.79 10.21
C ILE A 5 59.05 6.01 9.73
N ALA A 6 59.75 7.06 9.28
CA ALA A 6 59.10 8.28 8.80
C ALA A 6 58.27 8.04 7.53
N LEU A 7 58.76 7.21 6.58
CA LEU A 7 58.01 6.84 5.37
C LEU A 7 56.73 6.06 5.70
N SER A 8 56.81 5.11 6.64
CA SER A 8 55.64 4.35 7.11
C SER A 8 54.59 5.26 7.75
N GLY A 9 55.02 6.25 8.55
CA GLY A 9 54.13 7.25 9.12
C GLY A 9 53.49 8.19 8.10
N VAL A 10 54.20 8.56 7.03
CA VAL A 10 53.64 9.32 5.90
C VAL A 10 52.56 8.49 5.18
N SER A 11 52.84 7.21 4.89
CA SER A 11 51.88 6.32 4.24
C SER A 11 50.62 6.09 5.07
N ALA A 12 50.78 5.91 6.39
CA ALA A 12 49.65 5.76 7.30
C ALA A 12 48.79 7.02 7.37
N ALA A 13 49.42 8.20 7.49
CA ALA A 13 48.71 9.48 7.49
C ALA A 13 48.00 9.77 6.15
N GLN A 14 48.58 9.36 5.01
CA GLN A 14 47.91 9.44 3.72
C GLN A 14 46.66 8.57 3.68
N LYS A 15 46.75 7.34 4.20
CA LYS A 15 45.60 6.43 4.23
C LYS A 15 44.47 6.95 5.10
N ASP A 16 44.81 7.54 6.25
CA ASP A 16 43.87 8.22 7.16
C ASP A 16 43.17 9.40 6.45
N LEU A 17 43.95 10.24 5.75
CA LEU A 17 43.41 11.35 4.95
C LEU A 17 42.46 10.86 3.85
N ASP A 18 42.81 9.77 3.15
CA ASP A 18 41.98 9.21 2.09
C ASP A 18 40.65 8.66 2.65
N THR A 19 40.67 8.02 3.82
CA THR A 19 39.45 7.51 4.47
C THR A 19 38.55 8.64 4.96
N THR A 20 39.10 9.62 5.68
CA THR A 20 38.36 10.81 6.14
C THR A 20 37.80 11.61 4.97
N ALA A 21 38.58 11.79 3.89
CA ALA A 21 38.10 12.48 2.69
C ALA A 21 36.93 11.73 2.03
N ASN A 22 36.95 10.39 2.02
CA ASN A 22 35.85 9.58 1.51
C ASN A 22 34.58 9.72 2.36
N ASN A 23 34.73 9.71 3.69
CA ASN A 23 33.62 9.91 4.61
C ASN A 23 32.95 11.28 4.39
N ILE A 24 33.75 12.36 4.32
CA ILE A 24 33.22 13.70 4.06
C ILE A 24 32.53 13.79 2.69
N ALA A 25 33.09 13.15 1.66
CA ALA A 25 32.50 13.17 0.32
C ALA A 25 31.12 12.49 0.28
N ASN A 26 30.89 11.46 1.12
CA ASN A 26 29.67 10.66 1.14
C ASN A 26 28.71 11.01 2.28
N VAL A 27 28.90 12.13 2.98
CA VAL A 27 28.05 12.51 4.13
C VAL A 27 26.56 12.64 3.80
N ASN A 28 26.22 12.96 2.54
CA ASN A 28 24.83 13.08 2.08
C ASN A 28 24.33 11.82 1.37
N THR A 29 25.17 10.78 1.25
CA THR A 29 24.78 9.53 0.62
C THR A 29 23.96 8.70 1.60
N VAL A 30 22.71 8.43 1.25
CA VAL A 30 21.79 7.64 2.08
C VAL A 30 22.32 6.22 2.27
N GLY A 31 22.27 5.71 3.50
CA GLY A 31 22.76 4.39 3.85
C GLY A 31 24.28 4.24 3.87
N PHE A 32 25.06 5.31 3.68
CA PHE A 32 26.52 5.25 3.78
C PHE A 32 26.97 5.00 5.22
N LYS A 33 28.02 4.17 5.37
CA LYS A 33 28.66 3.85 6.64
C LYS A 33 30.08 4.41 6.66
N GLU A 34 30.42 5.12 7.72
CA GLU A 34 31.72 5.73 7.94
C GLU A 34 32.83 4.66 7.96
N SER A 35 33.95 4.95 7.29
CA SER A 35 35.13 4.09 7.31
C SER A 35 36.21 4.65 8.21
N ARG A 36 36.90 3.79 8.97
CA ARG A 36 38.03 4.18 9.82
C ARG A 36 39.28 3.38 9.50
N ALA A 37 40.41 4.07 9.29
CA ALA A 37 41.71 3.42 9.18
C ALA A 37 42.21 2.98 10.56
N GLU A 38 42.57 1.70 10.69
CA GLU A 38 43.17 1.14 11.90
C GLU A 38 44.66 0.86 11.68
N PHE A 39 45.47 1.19 12.69
CA PHE A 39 46.92 1.16 12.59
C PHE A 39 47.55 0.28 13.67
N GLY A 40 48.57 -0.47 13.29
CA GLY A 40 49.39 -1.28 14.20
C GLY A 40 50.85 -0.82 14.17
N ASP A 41 51.53 -0.90 15.31
CA ASP A 41 52.96 -0.65 15.37
C ASP A 41 53.76 -1.82 14.79
N VAL A 42 54.90 -1.51 14.18
CA VAL A 42 55.80 -2.52 13.64
C VAL A 42 56.94 -2.74 14.62
N TYR A 43 57.04 -3.96 15.15
CA TYR A 43 58.15 -4.36 16.00
C TYR A 43 58.91 -5.54 15.40
N ALA A 44 60.09 -5.28 14.84
CA ALA A 44 60.99 -6.36 14.46
C ALA A 44 61.65 -6.93 15.72
N ALA A 45 61.31 -8.13 16.19
CA ALA A 45 62.11 -8.80 17.21
C ALA A 45 63.36 -9.43 16.54
N SER A 46 64.57 -8.98 16.89
CA SER A 46 65.78 -9.71 16.50
C SER A 46 66.07 -10.76 17.57
N LEU A 47 66.14 -12.04 17.18
CA LEU A 47 66.32 -13.21 18.08
C LEU A 47 67.57 -13.15 18.98
N LEU A 48 68.50 -12.22 18.74
CA LEU A 48 69.78 -12.09 19.44
C LEU A 48 69.94 -10.77 20.21
N ALA A 49 68.97 -9.85 20.16
CA ALA A 49 69.07 -8.54 20.81
C ALA A 49 68.10 -8.42 21.99
N SER A 50 68.63 -8.09 23.20
CA SER A 50 67.82 -7.76 24.38
C SER A 50 66.78 -6.68 24.05
N GLY A 51 65.49 -6.98 24.24
CA GLY A 51 64.37 -6.09 23.89
C GLY A 51 64.30 -4.76 24.64
N LYS A 52 65.17 -4.51 25.62
CA LYS A 52 65.16 -3.27 26.43
C LYS A 52 65.73 -2.04 25.72
N THR A 53 66.48 -2.20 24.62
CA THR A 53 67.14 -1.08 23.91
C THR A 53 66.69 -0.92 22.47
N LYS A 54 65.68 -1.67 22.01
CA LYS A 54 65.24 -1.64 20.62
C LYS A 54 64.10 -0.64 20.41
N VAL A 55 64.32 0.28 19.48
CA VAL A 55 63.34 1.27 18.99
C VAL A 55 62.40 0.59 17.99
N GLY A 56 61.12 0.97 17.98
CA GLY A 56 60.11 0.47 17.03
C GLY A 56 60.44 0.80 15.57
N ASP A 57 59.86 0.06 14.63
CA ASP A 57 60.18 0.11 13.19
C ASP A 57 59.13 0.87 12.35
N GLY A 58 58.20 1.55 13.02
CA GLY A 58 57.20 2.40 12.40
C GLY A 58 55.78 1.90 12.62
N VAL A 59 54.90 2.19 11.65
CA VAL A 59 53.46 1.89 11.70
C VAL A 59 53.00 1.27 10.39
N LEU A 60 52.00 0.39 10.44
CA LEU A 60 51.31 -0.14 9.26
C LEU A 60 49.80 0.04 9.40
N THR A 61 49.11 0.21 8.28
CA THR A 61 47.64 0.12 8.25
C THR A 61 47.26 -1.35 8.32
N GLN A 62 46.49 -1.71 9.34
CA GLN A 62 45.98 -3.08 9.51
C GLN A 62 44.75 -3.28 8.64
N GLU A 63 43.78 -2.38 8.75
CA GLU A 63 42.49 -2.50 8.11
C GLU A 63 41.85 -1.12 7.89
N VAL A 64 40.89 -1.05 6.98
CA VAL A 64 39.91 0.06 6.93
C VAL A 64 38.56 -0.53 7.29
N ALA A 65 38.18 -0.40 8.55
CA ALA A 65 36.96 -1.00 9.09
C ALA A 65 35.76 -0.07 8.86
N GLN A 66 34.63 -0.62 8.46
CA GLN A 66 33.37 0.13 8.32
C GLN A 66 32.71 0.29 9.70
N GLN A 67 31.98 1.36 9.95
CA GLN A 67 31.26 1.57 11.20
C GLN A 67 29.77 1.45 10.92
N PHE A 68 29.13 0.36 11.37
CA PHE A 68 27.71 0.07 11.11
C PHE A 68 26.74 0.70 12.13
N SER A 69 27.15 1.76 12.83
CA SER A 69 26.24 2.50 13.70
C SER A 69 25.09 3.13 12.91
N GLN A 70 23.93 3.26 13.55
CA GLN A 70 22.72 3.83 12.94
C GLN A 70 22.91 5.33 12.64
N GLY A 71 22.53 5.75 11.43
CA GLY A 71 22.45 7.17 11.05
C GLY A 71 21.15 7.84 11.49
N SER A 72 21.05 9.17 11.32
CA SER A 72 19.79 9.90 11.54
C SER A 72 18.75 9.52 10.49
N LEU A 73 17.48 9.44 10.89
CA LEU A 73 16.37 9.24 9.97
C LEU A 73 15.87 10.58 9.44
N GLN A 74 15.67 10.64 8.12
CA GLN A 74 15.02 11.75 7.45
C GLN A 74 13.70 11.27 6.85
N PHE A 75 12.58 11.81 7.33
CA PHE A 75 11.27 11.51 6.78
C PHE A 75 11.07 12.15 5.40
N THR A 76 10.44 11.41 4.50
CA THR A 76 10.10 11.80 3.13
C THR A 76 8.60 11.69 2.90
N ASN A 77 8.13 11.97 1.68
CA ASN A 77 6.72 11.85 1.30
C ASN A 77 6.44 10.62 0.41
N THR A 78 7.42 9.73 0.23
CA THR A 78 7.32 8.58 -0.67
C THR A 78 7.28 7.29 0.13
N ALA A 79 6.22 6.50 0.02
CA ALA A 79 6.08 5.25 0.79
C ALA A 79 7.18 4.22 0.51
N LEU A 80 7.76 4.24 -0.69
CA LEU A 80 8.86 3.36 -1.11
C LEU A 80 10.24 3.79 -0.61
N ASP A 81 10.35 4.96 0.05
CA ASP A 81 11.54 5.30 0.80
C ASP A 81 11.51 4.56 2.14
N LEU A 82 12.42 3.62 2.31
CA LEU A 82 12.49 2.73 3.46
C LEU A 82 13.76 2.98 4.27
N ALA A 83 13.62 2.95 5.59
CA ALA A 83 14.76 2.96 6.51
C ALA A 83 14.62 1.84 7.53
N ILE A 84 15.74 1.20 7.88
CA ILE A 84 15.79 0.19 8.93
C ILE A 84 16.20 0.89 10.23
N THR A 85 15.43 0.70 11.29
CA THR A 85 15.81 1.12 12.65
C THR A 85 16.24 -0.12 13.43
N GLY A 86 17.54 -0.21 13.72
CA GLY A 86 18.13 -1.39 14.38
C GLY A 86 19.00 -2.21 13.42
N ASN A 87 19.07 -3.52 13.63
CA ASN A 87 19.95 -4.40 12.88
C ASN A 87 19.25 -4.98 11.65
N GLY A 88 19.98 -5.09 10.54
CA GLY A 88 19.49 -5.68 9.31
C GLY A 88 19.94 -4.93 8.06
N PHE A 89 19.83 -5.58 6.91
CA PHE A 89 20.07 -5.05 5.58
C PHE A 89 18.91 -5.46 4.67
N PHE A 90 18.56 -4.61 3.72
CA PHE A 90 17.70 -5.00 2.61
C PHE A 90 18.46 -5.94 1.69
N ALA A 91 17.80 -7.02 1.25
CA ALA A 91 18.33 -7.91 0.22
C ALA A 91 17.84 -7.47 -1.16
N THR A 92 18.76 -7.42 -2.12
CA THR A 92 18.50 -7.00 -3.49
C THR A 92 19.15 -7.95 -4.50
N VAL A 93 18.60 -8.04 -5.70
CA VAL A 93 19.16 -8.84 -6.81
C VAL A 93 19.17 -8.04 -8.11
N PRO A 94 20.23 -8.15 -8.93
CA PRO A 94 20.36 -7.37 -10.17
C PRO A 94 19.37 -7.77 -11.27
N ASP A 95 18.84 -8.99 -11.22
CA ASP A 95 17.84 -9.51 -12.16
C ASP A 95 16.84 -10.39 -11.40
N ILE A 96 15.60 -10.46 -11.89
CA ILE A 96 14.50 -11.21 -11.27
C ILE A 96 14.78 -12.71 -11.11
N THR A 97 15.65 -13.29 -11.93
CA THR A 97 16.03 -14.71 -11.89
C THR A 97 17.38 -14.93 -11.20
N SER A 98 18.10 -13.84 -10.92
CA SER A 98 19.41 -13.91 -10.29
C SER A 98 19.28 -14.36 -8.84
N ARG A 99 20.25 -15.15 -8.40
CA ARG A 99 20.46 -15.49 -6.99
C ARG A 99 21.72 -14.84 -6.43
N ASP A 100 22.25 -13.85 -7.14
CA ASP A 100 23.37 -13.06 -6.64
C ASP A 100 22.84 -11.95 -5.72
N PHE A 101 22.79 -12.26 -4.43
CA PHE A 101 22.25 -11.36 -3.42
C PHE A 101 23.26 -10.25 -3.08
N SER A 102 22.79 -9.02 -3.14
CA SER A 102 23.46 -7.83 -2.65
C SER A 102 22.69 -7.24 -1.48
N PHE A 103 23.40 -6.76 -0.48
CA PHE A 103 22.82 -6.26 0.76
C PHE A 103 23.04 -4.75 0.86
N THR A 104 22.03 -3.99 1.28
CA THR A 104 22.13 -2.53 1.38
C THR A 104 21.36 -1.98 2.57
N ARG A 105 21.79 -0.83 3.08
CA ARG A 105 21.09 0.00 4.07
C ARG A 105 20.35 1.15 3.40
N ALA A 106 20.71 1.49 2.17
CA ALA A 106 20.03 2.52 1.42
C ALA A 106 18.68 1.99 0.94
N GLY A 107 17.59 2.55 1.45
CA GLY A 107 16.23 2.20 1.03
C GLY A 107 15.58 3.23 0.11
N GLN A 108 16.35 3.85 -0.78
CA GLN A 108 15.80 4.67 -1.86
C GLN A 108 15.27 3.75 -2.97
N PHE A 109 14.02 3.31 -2.84
CA PHE A 109 13.38 2.46 -3.84
C PHE A 109 12.35 3.23 -4.67
N LYS A 110 12.12 2.73 -5.88
CA LYS A 110 11.16 3.25 -6.85
C LYS A 110 10.52 2.10 -7.61
N LEU A 111 9.40 2.38 -8.26
CA LEU A 111 8.74 1.43 -9.15
C LEU A 111 9.36 1.49 -10.55
N ASP A 112 9.60 0.34 -11.17
CA ASP A 112 9.99 0.25 -12.59
C ASP A 112 8.76 0.12 -13.53
N GLU A 113 8.99 0.00 -14.85
CA GLU A 113 7.91 -0.15 -15.86
C GLU A 113 7.08 -1.43 -15.67
N ASN A 114 7.65 -2.47 -15.05
CA ASN A 114 7.01 -3.76 -14.84
C ASN A 114 6.36 -3.88 -13.44
N ASN A 115 6.32 -2.77 -12.69
CA ASN A 115 5.87 -2.64 -11.31
C ASN A 115 6.71 -3.39 -10.27
N PHE A 116 8.00 -3.62 -10.54
CA PHE A 116 8.96 -4.07 -9.53
C PHE A 116 9.53 -2.91 -8.72
N VAL A 117 9.76 -3.15 -7.43
CA VAL A 117 10.42 -2.20 -6.55
C VAL A 117 11.93 -2.36 -6.72
N VAL A 118 12.55 -1.34 -7.30
CA VAL A 118 13.98 -1.32 -7.64
C VAL A 118 14.70 -0.17 -6.97
N ASN A 119 16.00 -0.34 -6.71
CA ASN A 119 16.86 0.74 -6.23
C ASN A 119 17.29 1.67 -7.38
N SER A 120 18.11 2.68 -7.09
CA SER A 120 18.66 3.60 -8.11
C SER A 120 19.59 2.94 -9.13
N SER A 121 20.18 1.78 -8.78
CA SER A 121 21.07 0.98 -9.65
C SER A 121 20.31 0.00 -10.53
N GLY A 122 19.00 -0.19 -10.30
CA GLY A 122 18.14 -1.13 -11.01
C GLY A 122 18.02 -2.50 -10.35
N ASP A 123 18.61 -2.72 -9.18
CA ASP A 123 18.47 -3.98 -8.45
C ASP A 123 17.09 -4.06 -7.79
N ASN A 124 16.47 -5.23 -7.86
CA ASN A 124 15.14 -5.50 -7.32
C ASN A 124 15.22 -5.77 -5.82
N LEU A 125 14.34 -5.14 -5.05
CA LEU A 125 14.12 -5.45 -3.63
C LEU A 125 13.50 -6.83 -3.50
N LEU A 126 13.99 -7.62 -2.54
CA LEU A 126 13.46 -8.94 -2.24
C LEU A 126 12.51 -8.92 -1.05
N GLY A 127 11.46 -9.71 -1.15
CA GLY A 127 10.50 -9.94 -0.09
C GLY A 127 10.12 -11.41 0.06
N PHE A 128 9.60 -11.76 1.22
CA PHE A 128 8.98 -13.03 1.51
C PHE A 128 7.56 -13.08 0.94
N PRO A 129 7.18 -14.15 0.24
CA PRO A 129 5.80 -14.33 -0.22
C PRO A 129 4.87 -14.40 0.99
N VAL A 130 3.71 -13.75 0.89
CA VAL A 130 2.69 -13.72 1.94
C VAL A 130 1.44 -14.48 1.49
N ASN A 131 0.76 -15.08 2.46
CA ASN A 131 -0.55 -15.66 2.27
C ASN A 131 -1.61 -14.55 2.18
N PRO A 132 -2.83 -14.83 1.70
CA PRO A 132 -3.93 -13.86 1.64
C PRO A 132 -4.30 -13.23 3.00
N ASP A 133 -3.92 -13.85 4.11
CA ASP A 133 -4.11 -13.34 5.48
C ASP A 133 -3.01 -12.37 5.93
N GLY A 134 -1.98 -12.13 5.12
CA GLY A 134 -0.83 -11.28 5.43
C GLY A 134 0.27 -11.95 6.26
N THR A 135 0.18 -13.26 6.53
CA THR A 135 1.27 -14.04 7.14
C THR A 135 2.31 -14.45 6.11
N SER A 136 3.59 -14.51 6.48
CA SER A 136 4.62 -15.00 5.56
C SER A 136 4.46 -16.49 5.30
N SER A 137 4.45 -16.88 4.02
CA SER A 137 4.46 -18.29 3.62
C SER A 137 5.82 -18.95 3.89
N SER A 138 6.92 -18.18 3.86
CA SER A 138 8.27 -18.66 4.14
C SER A 138 9.17 -17.48 4.52
N VAL A 139 10.11 -17.71 5.44
CA VAL A 139 11.09 -16.69 5.92
C VAL A 139 12.52 -17.00 5.48
N ALA A 140 12.71 -17.88 4.49
CA ALA A 140 14.01 -18.25 3.97
C ALA A 140 14.44 -17.34 2.82
N LEU A 141 15.74 -16.96 2.77
CA LEU A 141 16.30 -16.19 1.65
C LEU A 141 16.21 -16.94 0.32
N SER A 142 16.09 -18.26 0.34
CA SER A 142 15.98 -19.06 -0.88
C SER A 142 14.59 -19.00 -1.55
N THR A 143 13.58 -18.56 -0.81
CA THR A 143 12.18 -18.47 -1.26
C THR A 143 11.73 -17.01 -1.40
N THR A 144 12.64 -16.06 -1.25
CA THR A 144 12.32 -14.65 -1.51
C THR A 144 12.12 -14.43 -3.00
N GLU A 145 11.23 -13.51 -3.32
CA GLU A 145 10.91 -13.13 -4.68
C GLU A 145 11.06 -11.60 -4.83
N PRO A 146 11.39 -11.11 -6.03
CA PRO A 146 11.36 -9.68 -6.31
C PRO A 146 10.00 -9.07 -5.97
N VAL A 147 10.01 -7.98 -5.21
CA VAL A 147 8.79 -7.27 -4.80
C VAL A 147 8.13 -6.66 -6.02
N ARG A 148 6.98 -7.18 -6.42
CA ARG A 148 6.15 -6.65 -7.51
C ARG A 148 4.83 -6.15 -6.98
N ILE A 149 4.50 -4.90 -7.27
CA ILE A 149 3.22 -4.31 -6.90
C ILE A 149 2.21 -4.55 -8.05
N PRO A 150 1.07 -5.21 -7.81
CA PRO A 150 0.03 -5.33 -8.82
C PRO A 150 -0.58 -3.96 -9.15
N ASP A 151 -0.86 -3.70 -10.42
CA ASP A 151 -1.53 -2.47 -10.90
C ASP A 151 -3.05 -2.56 -10.84
N SER A 152 -3.57 -3.77 -10.69
CA SER A 152 -4.98 -4.10 -10.61
C SER A 152 -5.25 -5.19 -9.57
N SER A 153 -6.43 -5.16 -8.95
CA SER A 153 -6.90 -6.17 -8.02
C SER A 153 -8.31 -6.63 -8.38
N GLY A 154 -8.51 -7.93 -8.15
CA GLY A 154 -9.79 -8.58 -8.26
C GLY A 154 -10.24 -8.83 -9.70
N SER A 155 -11.31 -9.62 -9.78
CA SER A 155 -12.18 -9.67 -10.96
C SER A 155 -13.43 -8.86 -10.62
N PRO A 156 -14.09 -8.25 -11.61
CA PRO A 156 -15.34 -7.54 -11.35
C PRO A 156 -16.37 -8.50 -10.76
N GLN A 157 -17.12 -8.03 -9.78
CA GLN A 157 -18.25 -8.72 -9.19
C GLN A 157 -19.50 -7.90 -9.46
N ALA A 158 -20.43 -8.48 -10.23
CA ALA A 158 -21.76 -7.93 -10.43
C ALA A 158 -22.47 -7.75 -9.08
N THR A 159 -23.12 -6.61 -8.89
CA THR A 159 -24.00 -6.39 -7.73
C THR A 159 -25.15 -7.39 -7.79
N GLN A 160 -25.36 -8.13 -6.71
CA GLN A 160 -26.49 -9.06 -6.53
C GLN A 160 -27.48 -8.51 -5.51
N GLU A 161 -27.01 -7.73 -4.53
CA GLU A 161 -27.85 -7.22 -3.45
C GLU A 161 -27.54 -5.75 -3.13
N VAL A 162 -28.61 -4.99 -2.88
CA VAL A 162 -28.57 -3.65 -2.32
C VAL A 162 -29.40 -3.66 -1.03
N THR A 163 -28.76 -3.38 0.10
CA THR A 163 -29.42 -3.23 1.39
C THR A 163 -29.69 -1.75 1.66
N MET A 164 -30.92 -1.40 2.00
CA MET A 164 -31.31 0.00 2.23
C MET A 164 -32.07 0.19 3.54
N ARG A 165 -31.65 1.19 4.32
CA ARG A 165 -32.36 1.64 5.52
C ARG A 165 -32.65 3.12 5.44
N MET A 166 -33.91 3.49 5.63
CA MET A 166 -34.36 4.88 5.48
C MET A 166 -35.55 5.20 6.37
N ASN A 167 -35.78 6.49 6.60
CA ASN A 167 -37.01 7.01 7.15
C ASN A 167 -37.86 7.64 6.04
N LEU A 168 -39.08 7.14 5.84
CA LEU A 168 -40.07 7.72 4.94
C LEU A 168 -41.02 8.66 5.71
N PRO A 169 -41.25 9.91 5.28
CA PRO A 169 -42.04 10.86 6.06
C PRO A 169 -43.53 10.51 6.14
N ALA A 170 -44.04 10.26 7.35
CA ALA A 170 -45.46 9.97 7.57
C ALA A 170 -46.40 11.12 7.20
N ASN A 171 -45.90 12.37 7.18
CA ASN A 171 -46.70 13.58 6.93
C ASN A 171 -46.76 14.00 5.46
N ASP A 172 -46.05 13.31 4.57
CA ASP A 172 -46.05 13.67 3.15
C ASP A 172 -47.43 13.46 2.52
N ASP A 173 -47.77 14.29 1.55
CA ASP A 173 -49.01 14.20 0.81
C ASP A 173 -49.05 12.92 -0.05
N TYR A 174 -50.23 12.34 -0.16
CA TYR A 174 -50.47 11.23 -1.07
C TYR A 174 -50.41 11.72 -2.53
N LEU A 175 -49.67 11.00 -3.36
CA LEU A 175 -49.54 11.29 -4.78
C LEU A 175 -50.24 10.20 -5.61
N ASP A 176 -50.68 10.56 -6.82
CA ASP A 176 -51.30 9.63 -7.75
C ASP A 176 -50.21 8.77 -8.43
N PRO A 177 -50.17 7.45 -8.20
CA PRO A 177 -49.16 6.58 -8.82
C PRO A 177 -49.16 6.60 -10.34
N THR A 178 -50.31 6.84 -10.99
CA THR A 178 -50.43 6.86 -12.46
C THR A 178 -49.73 8.06 -13.11
N ALA A 179 -49.50 9.12 -12.33
CA ALA A 179 -48.83 10.33 -12.76
C ALA A 179 -47.31 10.29 -12.56
N PHE A 180 -46.77 9.20 -12.02
CA PHE A 180 -45.35 9.07 -11.72
C PHE A 180 -44.48 9.26 -12.98
N ASN A 181 -43.49 10.15 -12.88
CA ASN A 181 -42.49 10.42 -13.90
C ASN A 181 -41.14 10.76 -13.25
N PRO A 182 -40.06 9.99 -13.50
CA PRO A 182 -38.75 10.25 -12.90
C PRO A 182 -38.16 11.63 -13.25
N ASP A 183 -38.56 12.23 -14.37
CA ASP A 183 -38.10 13.56 -14.80
C ASP A 183 -38.84 14.72 -14.09
N ASP A 184 -39.96 14.45 -13.44
CA ASP A 184 -40.77 15.46 -12.74
C ASP A 184 -40.76 15.24 -11.22
N THR A 185 -40.02 16.11 -10.54
CA THR A 185 -39.87 16.14 -9.07
C THR A 185 -41.18 16.26 -8.29
N LEU A 186 -42.29 16.66 -8.93
CA LEU A 186 -43.60 16.79 -8.26
C LEU A 186 -44.39 15.48 -8.24
N THR A 187 -43.92 14.45 -8.94
CA THR A 187 -44.65 13.18 -9.12
C THR A 187 -44.21 12.08 -8.14
N TYR A 188 -43.21 12.36 -7.31
CA TYR A 188 -42.72 11.48 -6.25
C TYR A 188 -42.39 12.27 -4.98
N ASN A 189 -42.38 11.59 -3.83
CA ASN A 189 -42.14 12.23 -2.54
C ASN A 189 -40.65 12.27 -2.19
N ALA A 190 -39.95 11.16 -2.45
CA ALA A 190 -38.53 11.01 -2.15
C ALA A 190 -37.83 10.18 -3.23
N ALA A 191 -36.54 10.42 -3.41
CA ALA A 191 -35.70 9.60 -4.27
C ALA A 191 -34.30 9.44 -3.67
N THR A 192 -33.66 8.33 -3.96
CA THR A 192 -32.26 8.06 -3.60
C THR A 192 -31.61 7.20 -4.67
N SER A 193 -30.28 7.21 -4.76
CA SER A 193 -29.54 6.47 -5.78
C SER A 193 -28.34 5.74 -5.20
N VAL A 194 -28.04 4.57 -5.75
CA VAL A 194 -26.84 3.77 -5.45
C VAL A 194 -26.11 3.45 -6.75
N THR A 195 -24.77 3.42 -6.70
CA THR A 195 -23.98 2.91 -7.82
C THR A 195 -23.92 1.39 -7.72
N VAL A 196 -24.35 0.70 -8.77
CA VAL A 196 -24.29 -0.76 -8.92
C VAL A 196 -23.31 -1.11 -10.02
N TYR A 197 -22.81 -2.35 -10.01
CA TYR A 197 -21.82 -2.83 -10.96
C TYR A 197 -22.37 -3.99 -11.78
N ASP A 198 -22.05 -4.00 -13.07
CA ASP A 198 -22.38 -5.10 -13.96
C ASP A 198 -21.35 -6.25 -13.84
N SER A 199 -21.60 -7.34 -14.58
CA SER A 199 -20.67 -8.50 -14.66
C SER A 199 -19.27 -8.19 -15.21
N LEU A 200 -19.08 -7.06 -15.90
CA LEU A 200 -17.83 -6.63 -16.51
C LEU A 200 -17.11 -5.55 -15.68
N GLY A 201 -17.75 -5.03 -14.64
CA GLY A 201 -17.26 -3.99 -13.73
C GLY A 201 -17.60 -2.56 -14.17
N GLU A 202 -18.48 -2.37 -15.15
CA GLU A 202 -19.04 -1.07 -15.49
C GLU A 202 -20.01 -0.60 -14.40
N SER A 203 -19.97 0.70 -14.09
CA SER A 203 -20.79 1.30 -13.05
C SER A 203 -22.07 1.87 -13.64
N HIS A 204 -23.21 1.49 -13.07
CA HIS A 204 -24.54 2.00 -13.41
C HIS A 204 -25.16 2.69 -12.19
N ILE A 205 -25.96 3.73 -12.41
CA ILE A 205 -26.66 4.43 -11.33
C ILE A 205 -28.07 3.87 -11.23
N MET A 206 -28.36 3.18 -10.12
CA MET A 206 -29.70 2.71 -9.80
C MET A 206 -30.40 3.73 -8.90
N THR A 207 -31.49 4.31 -9.37
CA THR A 207 -32.28 5.31 -8.65
C THR A 207 -33.61 4.71 -8.21
N TYR A 208 -33.92 4.86 -6.92
CA TYR A 208 -35.19 4.48 -6.31
C TYR A 208 -36.04 5.72 -6.08
N TYR A 209 -37.30 5.64 -6.49
CA TYR A 209 -38.30 6.69 -6.30
C TYR A 209 -39.42 6.16 -5.41
N PHE A 210 -39.76 6.91 -4.37
CA PHE A 210 -40.79 6.58 -3.40
C PHE A 210 -42.00 7.50 -3.59
N VAL A 211 -43.15 6.87 -3.80
CA VAL A 211 -44.45 7.53 -3.96
C VAL A 211 -45.35 7.05 -2.83
N LYS A 212 -45.83 7.97 -2.00
CA LYS A 212 -46.75 7.64 -0.91
C LYS A 212 -48.13 7.39 -1.47
N ASP A 213 -48.59 6.16 -1.35
CA ASP A 213 -49.88 5.72 -1.86
C ASP A 213 -50.94 5.76 -0.75
N GLY A 214 -52.11 6.28 -1.09
CA GLY A 214 -53.30 6.34 -0.24
C GLY A 214 -54.55 5.79 -0.93
N THR A 215 -54.36 5.07 -2.04
CA THR A 215 -55.44 4.50 -2.84
C THR A 215 -55.73 3.05 -2.45
N ASP A 216 -57.01 2.68 -2.38
CA ASP A 216 -57.46 1.29 -2.23
C ASP A 216 -57.30 0.53 -3.57
N ALA A 217 -57.51 -0.79 -3.55
CA ALA A 217 -57.38 -1.66 -4.73
C ALA A 217 -58.29 -1.29 -5.93
N ASP A 218 -59.29 -0.42 -5.71
CA ASP A 218 -60.18 0.12 -6.74
C ASP A 218 -59.72 1.50 -7.27
N GLY A 219 -58.53 1.98 -6.89
CA GLY A 219 -57.96 3.27 -7.30
C GLY A 219 -58.60 4.50 -6.65
N THR A 220 -59.46 4.30 -5.65
CA THR A 220 -60.08 5.39 -4.87
C THR A 220 -59.29 5.68 -3.59
N PRO A 221 -59.11 6.96 -3.18
CA PRO A 221 -58.51 7.28 -1.88
C PRO A 221 -59.27 6.61 -0.75
N GLY A 222 -58.58 5.79 0.05
CA GLY A 222 -59.21 4.85 0.95
C GLY A 222 -58.57 4.75 2.33
N PRO A 223 -59.34 4.44 3.39
CA PRO A 223 -58.83 4.37 4.76
C PRO A 223 -58.03 3.08 5.06
N ASP A 224 -58.02 2.09 4.16
CA ASP A 224 -57.45 0.76 4.41
C ASP A 224 -55.99 0.60 3.94
N GLN A 225 -55.43 1.62 3.25
CA GLN A 225 -54.04 1.67 2.75
C GLN A 225 -53.24 2.84 3.36
N LEU A 226 -53.61 3.26 4.57
CA LEU A 226 -52.83 4.25 5.32
C LEU A 226 -51.40 3.70 5.55
N ASN A 227 -50.40 4.53 5.29
CA ASN A 227 -48.97 4.21 5.48
C ASN A 227 -48.39 3.18 4.48
N SER A 228 -48.83 3.20 3.23
CA SER A 228 -48.23 2.44 2.13
C SER A 228 -47.39 3.32 1.19
N TRP A 229 -46.33 2.74 0.64
CA TRP A 229 -45.43 3.40 -0.31
C TRP A 229 -45.14 2.50 -1.49
N LEU A 230 -45.14 3.08 -2.68
CA LEU A 230 -44.68 2.43 -3.90
C LEU A 230 -43.24 2.84 -4.17
N MET A 231 -42.42 1.87 -4.55
CA MET A 231 -41.03 2.06 -4.96
C MET A 231 -40.87 1.70 -6.43
N PHE A 232 -40.51 2.69 -7.23
CA PHE A 232 -40.08 2.53 -8.61
C PHE A 232 -38.56 2.56 -8.69
N ALA A 233 -37.98 1.86 -9.67
CA ALA A 233 -36.53 1.80 -9.86
C ALA A 233 -36.15 2.10 -11.31
N THR A 234 -35.10 2.89 -11.52
CA THR A 234 -34.45 3.09 -12.81
C THR A 234 -32.99 2.71 -12.71
N VAL A 235 -32.38 2.27 -13.81
CA VAL A 235 -30.93 2.08 -13.94
C VAL A 235 -30.49 2.89 -15.16
N ASP A 236 -29.58 3.86 -14.96
CA ASP A 236 -29.16 4.82 -15.99
C ASP A 236 -30.33 5.47 -16.75
N ASP A 237 -31.28 6.02 -15.98
CA ASP A 237 -32.53 6.63 -16.46
C ASP A 237 -33.47 5.66 -17.22
N THR A 238 -33.12 4.38 -17.31
CA THR A 238 -33.94 3.36 -17.94
C THR A 238 -34.84 2.70 -16.90
N PRO A 239 -36.17 2.71 -17.08
CA PRO A 239 -37.10 2.08 -16.15
C PRO A 239 -36.85 0.59 -15.98
N VAL A 240 -36.85 0.14 -14.72
CA VAL A 240 -36.71 -1.28 -14.34
C VAL A 240 -37.95 -1.72 -13.59
N ASP A 241 -38.50 -2.88 -13.96
CA ASP A 241 -39.59 -3.51 -13.20
C ASP A 241 -39.10 -4.30 -12.01
N ILE A 242 -39.95 -4.36 -11.00
CA ILE A 242 -39.82 -5.34 -9.92
C ILE A 242 -40.51 -6.63 -10.31
N ALA A 243 -39.78 -7.75 -10.25
CA ALA A 243 -40.30 -9.07 -10.56
C ALA A 243 -41.40 -9.45 -9.57
N GLY A 244 -42.63 -9.64 -10.06
CA GLY A 244 -43.80 -9.87 -9.21
C GLY A 244 -44.27 -8.63 -8.44
N GLY A 245 -43.94 -7.44 -8.93
CA GLY A 245 -44.31 -6.15 -8.36
C GLY A 245 -45.82 -5.97 -8.17
N ASP A 246 -46.18 -4.93 -7.44
CA ASP A 246 -47.56 -4.65 -7.06
C ASP A 246 -48.40 -4.22 -8.27
N THR A 247 -49.56 -4.85 -8.42
CA THR A 247 -50.56 -4.57 -9.47
C THR A 247 -51.93 -4.22 -8.87
N SER A 248 -51.99 -3.99 -7.55
CA SER A 248 -53.22 -3.70 -6.84
C SER A 248 -53.77 -2.30 -7.10
N VAL A 249 -52.98 -1.39 -7.67
CA VAL A 249 -53.38 -0.04 -8.03
C VAL A 249 -53.10 0.25 -9.51
N PRO A 250 -53.80 1.20 -10.15
CA PRO A 250 -53.45 1.67 -11.48
C PRO A 250 -52.01 2.19 -11.53
N LEU A 251 -51.24 1.77 -12.53
CA LEU A 251 -49.81 2.05 -12.65
C LEU A 251 -49.50 3.04 -13.78
N PRO A 252 -48.36 3.75 -13.71
CA PRO A 252 -47.92 4.62 -14.78
C PRO A 252 -47.50 3.78 -16.00
N GLN A 253 -47.84 4.28 -17.18
CA GLN A 253 -47.49 3.64 -18.43
C GLN A 253 -46.16 4.16 -18.97
N ARG A 254 -45.27 3.25 -19.36
CA ARG A 254 -43.98 3.56 -19.98
C ARG A 254 -43.85 2.91 -21.36
N PRO A 255 -42.96 3.41 -22.24
CA PRO A 255 -42.67 2.74 -23.51
C PRO A 255 -42.09 1.34 -23.29
N ASP A 256 -42.58 0.35 -24.05
CA ASP A 256 -42.05 -1.01 -24.06
C ASP A 256 -40.71 -1.03 -24.83
N PRO A 257 -39.59 -1.45 -24.20
CA PRO A 257 -38.29 -1.47 -24.85
C PRO A 257 -38.13 -2.60 -25.89
N GLN A 258 -39.02 -3.61 -25.94
CA GLN A 258 -38.86 -4.82 -26.74
C GLN A 258 -40.04 -5.17 -27.70
N ASN A 259 -41.25 -4.62 -27.56
CA ASN A 259 -42.42 -5.05 -28.37
C ASN A 259 -43.36 -3.92 -28.89
N THR A 260 -44.26 -4.34 -29.79
CA THR A 260 -45.25 -3.62 -30.62
C THR A 260 -46.46 -3.03 -29.90
N ASN A 261 -46.58 -3.18 -28.57
CA ASN A 261 -47.51 -2.38 -27.77
C ASN A 261 -46.83 -1.06 -27.42
N PRO A 262 -47.45 0.10 -27.66
CA PRO A 262 -46.76 1.38 -27.49
C PRO A 262 -46.40 1.69 -26.03
N THR A 263 -47.08 1.05 -25.07
CA THR A 263 -46.88 1.25 -23.64
C THR A 263 -47.17 -0.01 -22.82
N GLU A 264 -46.46 -0.16 -21.71
CA GLU A 264 -46.67 -1.17 -20.66
C GLU A 264 -46.69 -0.51 -19.28
N ASP A 265 -47.28 -1.19 -18.30
CA ASP A 265 -47.34 -0.72 -16.92
C ASP A 265 -45.96 -0.89 -16.25
N TRP A 266 -45.45 0.14 -15.59
CA TRP A 266 -44.21 0.05 -14.82
C TRP A 266 -44.51 -0.57 -13.45
N LEU A 267 -43.97 -1.75 -13.17
CA LEU A 267 -44.26 -2.50 -11.94
C LEU A 267 -43.39 -2.05 -10.76
N PRO A 268 -43.97 -1.43 -9.71
CA PRO A 268 -43.26 -1.05 -8.49
C PRO A 268 -43.24 -2.18 -7.45
N ALA A 269 -42.43 -2.00 -6.40
CA ALA A 269 -42.64 -2.72 -5.14
C ALA A 269 -43.56 -1.92 -4.21
N ARG A 270 -44.31 -2.58 -3.33
CA ARG A 270 -45.08 -1.92 -2.25
C ARG A 270 -44.42 -2.17 -0.90
N LEU A 271 -44.30 -1.12 -0.09
CA LEU A 271 -43.81 -1.14 1.28
C LEU A 271 -44.93 -0.70 2.23
N ASN A 272 -45.25 -1.51 3.24
CA ASN A 272 -46.35 -1.24 4.16
C ASN A 272 -45.86 -1.06 5.60
N PHE A 273 -46.28 0.03 6.22
CA PHE A 273 -45.95 0.36 7.60
C PHE A 273 -47.18 0.32 8.52
N ASN A 274 -46.98 -0.02 9.78
CA ASN A 274 -48.05 0.05 10.77
C ASN A 274 -48.22 1.46 11.35
N GLN A 275 -49.20 1.64 12.25
CA GLN A 275 -49.47 2.94 12.89
C GLN A 275 -48.35 3.42 13.83
N SER A 276 -47.40 2.54 14.19
CA SER A 276 -46.23 2.87 15.01
C SER A 276 -45.00 3.22 14.17
N GLY A 277 -45.12 3.25 12.83
CA GLY A 277 -44.03 3.55 11.91
C GLY A 277 -43.08 2.38 11.64
N ASP A 278 -43.49 1.16 11.99
CA ASP A 278 -42.72 -0.07 11.81
C ASP A 278 -43.00 -0.69 10.43
N PHE A 279 -41.98 -1.29 9.81
CA PHE A 279 -42.10 -1.97 8.52
C PHE A 279 -42.67 -3.38 8.72
N THR A 280 -43.78 -3.71 8.06
CA THR A 280 -44.54 -4.94 8.38
C THR A 280 -44.72 -5.91 7.24
N SER A 281 -44.77 -5.40 6.00
CA SER A 281 -44.90 -6.25 4.83
C SER A 281 -44.44 -5.51 3.58
N GLN A 282 -44.12 -6.31 2.57
CA GLN A 282 -43.75 -5.82 1.25
C GLN A 282 -44.38 -6.68 0.15
N VAL A 283 -44.52 -6.09 -1.03
CA VAL A 283 -44.91 -6.79 -2.27
C VAL A 283 -43.78 -6.56 -3.28
N PRO A 284 -43.13 -7.62 -3.78
CA PRO A 284 -43.42 -9.05 -3.58
C PRO A 284 -43.00 -9.57 -2.19
N ALA A 285 -43.82 -10.47 -1.62
CA ALA A 285 -43.57 -11.01 -0.27
C ALA A 285 -42.32 -11.91 -0.17
N GLY A 286 -41.78 -12.38 -1.29
CA GLY A 286 -40.59 -13.25 -1.34
C GLY A 286 -39.24 -12.50 -1.38
N GLY A 287 -39.27 -11.17 -1.33
CA GLY A 287 -38.12 -10.32 -1.62
C GLY A 287 -38.40 -9.42 -2.81
N ILE A 288 -37.83 -8.23 -2.81
CA ILE A 288 -37.95 -7.29 -3.92
C ILE A 288 -36.74 -7.52 -4.83
N THR A 289 -36.94 -8.17 -5.97
CA THR A 289 -35.90 -8.39 -6.97
C THR A 289 -36.28 -7.69 -8.25
N THR A 290 -35.33 -7.06 -8.94
CA THR A 290 -35.57 -6.53 -10.28
C THR A 290 -35.85 -7.67 -11.27
N VAL A 291 -36.52 -7.35 -12.37
CA VAL A 291 -36.41 -8.14 -13.59
C VAL A 291 -34.96 -8.10 -14.12
N ALA A 292 -34.65 -8.95 -15.10
CA ALA A 292 -33.34 -8.95 -15.74
C ALA A 292 -33.00 -7.55 -16.28
N LEU A 293 -31.78 -7.09 -15.97
CA LEU A 293 -31.33 -5.73 -16.29
C LEU A 293 -30.83 -5.58 -17.74
N GLY A 294 -30.63 -6.68 -18.48
CA GLY A 294 -30.34 -6.68 -19.93
C GLY A 294 -31.42 -7.39 -20.76
N ASP A 295 -31.22 -7.51 -22.07
CA ASP A 295 -32.12 -8.28 -22.95
C ASP A 295 -31.86 -9.80 -22.76
N ASP A 296 -32.68 -10.40 -21.90
CA ASP A 296 -32.67 -11.85 -21.65
C ASP A 296 -33.60 -12.63 -22.60
N GLY A 297 -34.18 -11.95 -23.60
CA GLY A 297 -35.14 -12.51 -24.54
C GLY A 297 -36.54 -12.73 -23.96
N THR A 298 -36.82 -12.21 -22.77
CA THR A 298 -38.17 -12.19 -22.16
C THR A 298 -38.81 -10.81 -22.30
N ALA A 299 -40.14 -10.75 -22.37
CA ALA A 299 -40.84 -9.48 -22.33
C ALA A 299 -40.58 -8.79 -20.96
N ASN A 300 -40.37 -7.47 -20.98
CA ASN A 300 -40.22 -6.59 -19.82
C ASN A 300 -38.80 -6.44 -19.25
N SER A 301 -37.73 -6.94 -19.88
CA SER A 301 -36.37 -6.67 -19.42
C SER A 301 -36.00 -5.19 -19.64
N ALA A 302 -35.31 -4.60 -18.67
CA ALA A 302 -35.06 -3.15 -18.67
C ALA A 302 -34.14 -2.67 -19.80
N ILE A 303 -33.30 -3.55 -20.36
CA ILE A 303 -32.21 -3.19 -21.31
C ILE A 303 -31.34 -2.02 -20.77
N ALA A 304 -31.10 -2.00 -19.47
CA ALA A 304 -30.21 -1.03 -18.83
C ALA A 304 -28.74 -1.44 -19.01
N LEU A 305 -28.46 -2.75 -19.06
CA LEU A 305 -27.13 -3.29 -19.32
C LEU A 305 -26.92 -3.46 -20.83
N THR A 306 -25.90 -2.77 -21.36
CA THR A 306 -25.48 -2.88 -22.77
C THR A 306 -24.01 -3.29 -22.86
N GLY A 307 -23.47 -3.52 -24.07
CA GLY A 307 -22.02 -3.75 -24.22
C GLY A 307 -21.52 -5.19 -24.00
N GLY A 308 -22.41 -6.16 -23.86
CA GLY A 308 -22.05 -7.59 -23.76
C GLY A 308 -21.88 -8.13 -22.33
N ALA A 309 -22.29 -7.34 -21.32
CA ALA A 309 -22.46 -7.79 -19.95
C ALA A 309 -23.51 -8.92 -19.84
N ASP A 310 -23.52 -9.64 -18.71
CA ASP A 310 -24.54 -10.64 -18.41
C ASP A 310 -25.92 -10.00 -18.36
N GLN A 311 -26.71 -10.29 -19.38
CA GLN A 311 -28.04 -9.71 -19.56
C GLN A 311 -29.07 -10.28 -18.58
N THR A 312 -28.74 -11.40 -17.92
CA THR A 312 -29.61 -12.05 -16.93
C THR A 312 -29.40 -11.55 -15.50
N GLN A 313 -28.50 -10.59 -15.30
CA GLN A 313 -28.24 -10.00 -13.98
C GLN A 313 -29.53 -9.38 -13.41
N THR A 314 -29.85 -9.77 -12.18
CA THR A 314 -30.94 -9.22 -11.37
C THR A 314 -30.38 -8.70 -10.06
N ILE A 315 -30.97 -7.64 -9.51
CA ILE A 315 -30.56 -7.06 -8.22
C ILE A 315 -31.68 -7.29 -7.21
N SER A 316 -31.32 -7.86 -6.06
CA SER A 316 -32.18 -7.96 -4.88
C SER A 316 -32.08 -6.67 -4.07
N ILE A 317 -33.21 -6.09 -3.72
CA ILE A 317 -33.32 -4.90 -2.88
C ILE A 317 -33.81 -5.38 -1.52
N ASP A 318 -32.90 -5.42 -0.54
CA ASP A 318 -33.19 -5.91 0.80
C ASP A 318 -33.48 -4.76 1.77
N PHE A 319 -34.66 -4.82 2.37
CA PHE A 319 -35.09 -3.94 3.46
C PHE A 319 -35.00 -4.63 4.82
N ASN A 320 -34.43 -5.84 4.89
CA ASN A 320 -34.25 -6.66 6.08
C ASN A 320 -35.57 -6.89 6.83
N LEU A 321 -36.65 -7.18 6.10
CA LEU A 321 -37.99 -7.41 6.67
C LEU A 321 -37.97 -8.59 7.66
N ASP A 322 -38.37 -8.35 8.91
CA ASP A 322 -38.53 -9.38 9.93
C ASP A 322 -39.94 -10.02 9.84
N PRO A 323 -40.05 -11.28 9.38
CA PRO A 323 -41.34 -11.96 9.26
C PRO A 323 -41.96 -12.36 10.60
N LEU A 324 -41.23 -12.27 11.72
CA LEU A 324 -41.71 -12.61 13.06
C LEU A 324 -42.39 -11.44 13.77
N GLY A 325 -42.28 -10.23 13.22
CA GLY A 325 -42.98 -9.02 13.66
C GLY A 325 -42.33 -8.32 14.85
N GLY A 326 -41.87 -7.08 14.61
CA GLY A 326 -41.47 -6.10 15.61
C GLY A 326 -40.28 -5.28 15.16
N GLN A 327 -40.33 -3.96 15.38
CA GLN A 327 -39.24 -2.99 15.12
C GLN A 327 -37.84 -3.57 15.38
N THR A 328 -37.13 -3.94 14.31
CA THR A 328 -35.70 -4.20 14.38
C THR A 328 -34.93 -2.93 14.02
N ILE A 329 -33.71 -2.78 14.54
CA ILE A 329 -32.89 -1.57 14.31
C ILE A 329 -32.44 -1.41 12.85
N ASN A 330 -32.68 -2.42 12.00
CA ASN A 330 -32.13 -2.53 10.65
C ASN A 330 -33.18 -2.45 9.54
N GLU A 331 -34.44 -2.12 9.86
CA GLU A 331 -35.52 -1.96 8.88
C GLU A 331 -35.77 -0.49 8.54
N PRO A 332 -36.40 -0.20 7.39
CA PRO A 332 -36.98 1.10 7.11
C PRO A 332 -38.02 1.50 8.17
N THR A 333 -38.16 2.79 8.41
CA THR A 333 -39.17 3.32 9.33
C THR A 333 -40.04 4.36 8.64
N GLN A 334 -41.22 4.58 9.20
CA GLN A 334 -42.07 5.69 8.79
C GLN A 334 -42.40 6.59 9.97
N TYR A 335 -41.68 7.70 10.10
CA TYR A 335 -41.90 8.72 11.12
C TYR A 335 -42.20 10.08 10.53
N ALA A 336 -42.66 11.01 11.38
CA ALA A 336 -42.95 12.39 10.98
C ALA A 336 -41.71 13.22 10.59
N SER A 337 -40.50 12.69 10.81
CA SER A 337 -39.24 13.31 10.37
C SER A 337 -39.12 13.32 8.85
N ALA A 338 -38.25 14.20 8.34
CA ALA A 338 -37.94 14.29 6.92
C ALA A 338 -37.34 12.99 6.37
N PHE A 339 -37.34 12.87 5.04
CA PHE A 339 -36.75 11.73 4.37
C PHE A 339 -35.25 11.69 4.65
N GLU A 340 -34.77 10.53 5.09
CA GLU A 340 -33.36 10.32 5.39
C GLU A 340 -32.97 8.89 5.08
N VAL A 341 -31.92 8.72 4.29
CA VAL A 341 -31.27 7.42 4.06
C VAL A 341 -30.20 7.24 5.12
N THR A 342 -30.39 6.26 6.00
CA THR A 342 -29.53 6.02 7.17
C THR A 342 -28.51 4.92 6.93
N SER A 343 -28.74 4.04 5.95
CA SER A 343 -27.76 3.09 5.43
C SER A 343 -28.12 2.74 3.98
N LEU A 344 -27.09 2.58 3.14
CA LEU A 344 -27.23 2.15 1.76
C LEU A 344 -25.94 1.42 1.38
N GLU A 345 -26.03 0.10 1.27
CA GLU A 345 -24.90 -0.79 1.01
C GLU A 345 -25.21 -1.68 -0.19
N GLN A 346 -24.16 -2.10 -0.90
CA GLN A 346 -24.25 -3.03 -2.04
C GLN A 346 -22.99 -3.90 -2.08
N ASP A 347 -23.10 -5.07 -2.71
CA ASP A 347 -22.08 -6.12 -2.69
C ASP A 347 -21.20 -6.22 -3.95
N GLY A 348 -21.49 -5.45 -4.99
CA GLY A 348 -20.71 -5.42 -6.23
C GLY A 348 -19.38 -4.69 -6.10
N LEU A 349 -18.41 -5.09 -6.92
CA LEU A 349 -17.06 -4.50 -6.92
C LEU A 349 -16.54 -4.35 -8.35
N PRO A 350 -16.03 -3.17 -8.74
CA PRO A 350 -15.33 -3.02 -10.00
C PRO A 350 -13.90 -3.56 -9.86
N VAL A 351 -13.19 -3.68 -10.99
CA VAL A 351 -11.75 -3.92 -10.97
C VAL A 351 -11.06 -2.76 -10.23
N GLY A 352 -10.31 -3.10 -9.19
CA GLY A 352 -9.55 -2.13 -8.43
C GLY A 352 -8.31 -1.73 -9.22
N ARG A 353 -8.04 -0.43 -9.36
CA ARG A 353 -6.75 0.07 -9.87
C ARG A 353 -5.89 0.53 -8.71
N LEU A 354 -4.58 0.31 -8.78
CA LEU A 354 -3.66 0.71 -7.73
C LEU A 354 -3.77 2.23 -7.46
N THR A 355 -4.14 2.59 -6.23
CA THR A 355 -4.21 3.98 -5.76
C THR A 355 -3.04 4.34 -4.84
N GLY A 356 -2.49 3.37 -4.12
CA GLY A 356 -1.41 3.61 -3.18
C GLY A 356 -0.71 2.32 -2.74
N VAL A 357 0.46 2.49 -2.15
CA VAL A 357 1.23 1.44 -1.51
C VAL A 357 1.55 1.90 -0.10
N ASP A 358 1.28 1.05 0.87
CA ASP A 358 1.62 1.26 2.28
C ASP A 358 2.56 0.14 2.73
N ILE A 359 3.50 0.47 3.61
CA ILE A 359 4.45 -0.50 4.15
C ILE A 359 4.43 -0.35 5.67
N GLY A 360 4.02 -1.42 6.35
CA GLY A 360 3.97 -1.49 7.80
C GLY A 360 5.34 -1.62 8.45
N GLU A 361 5.39 -1.44 9.77
CA GLU A 361 6.62 -1.58 10.57
C GLU A 361 7.23 -2.99 10.54
N ASP A 362 6.38 -4.00 10.31
CA ASP A 362 6.74 -5.40 10.10
C ASP A 362 7.26 -5.69 8.68
N GLY A 363 7.33 -4.67 7.82
CA GLY A 363 7.73 -4.77 6.43
C GLY A 363 6.66 -5.33 5.50
N LEU A 364 5.42 -5.53 5.97
CA LEU A 364 4.33 -5.99 5.11
C LEU A 364 3.93 -4.87 4.14
N VAL A 365 4.09 -5.13 2.85
CA VAL A 365 3.67 -4.25 1.76
C VAL A 365 2.21 -4.53 1.44
N ARG A 366 1.38 -3.49 1.54
CA ARG A 366 -0.04 -3.53 1.19
C ARG A 366 -0.31 -2.60 0.01
N ALA A 367 -1.00 -3.11 -1.00
CA ALA A 367 -1.52 -2.29 -2.08
C ALA A 367 -2.95 -1.88 -1.74
N THR A 368 -3.27 -0.60 -1.94
CA THR A 368 -4.64 -0.09 -1.84
C THR A 368 -5.15 0.22 -3.24
N PHE A 369 -6.39 -0.17 -3.51
CA PHE A 369 -7.00 -0.04 -4.83
C PHE A 369 -8.23 0.88 -4.82
N SER A 370 -8.60 1.38 -6.00
CA SER A 370 -9.72 2.30 -6.20
C SER A 370 -11.08 1.72 -5.83
N ASN A 371 -11.21 0.39 -5.79
CA ASN A 371 -12.42 -0.30 -5.33
C ASN A 371 -12.49 -0.42 -3.80
N GLY A 372 -11.60 0.25 -3.06
CA GLY A 372 -11.57 0.25 -1.60
C GLY A 372 -10.93 -0.98 -0.96
N THR A 373 -10.52 -1.97 -1.76
CA THR A 373 -9.83 -3.16 -1.26
C THR A 373 -8.37 -2.85 -0.91
N SER A 374 -7.84 -3.57 0.10
CA SER A 374 -6.42 -3.55 0.43
C SER A 374 -5.91 -4.98 0.52
N GLU A 375 -4.92 -5.31 -0.32
CA GLU A 375 -4.35 -6.65 -0.40
C GLU A 375 -2.91 -6.67 0.10
N PRO A 376 -2.52 -7.65 0.93
CA PRO A 376 -1.13 -7.90 1.27
C PRO A 376 -0.41 -8.51 0.06
N VAL A 377 0.69 -7.88 -0.35
CA VAL A 377 1.43 -8.28 -1.57
C VAL A 377 2.63 -9.14 -1.21
N VAL A 378 3.48 -8.65 -0.31
CA VAL A 378 4.76 -9.28 0.07
C VAL A 378 5.27 -8.66 1.36
N ARG A 379 6.15 -9.36 2.09
CA ARG A 379 6.84 -8.79 3.26
C ARG A 379 8.31 -8.55 2.94
N VAL A 380 8.84 -7.36 3.13
CA VAL A 380 10.24 -7.04 2.85
C VAL A 380 11.18 -7.94 3.66
N ALA A 381 12.16 -8.55 2.99
CA ALA A 381 13.10 -9.45 3.64
C ALA A 381 14.27 -8.66 4.24
N LEU A 382 14.51 -8.81 5.54
CA LEU A 382 15.70 -8.31 6.20
C LEU A 382 16.74 -9.42 6.35
N VAL A 383 18.01 -9.04 6.22
CA VAL A 383 19.13 -9.96 6.34
C VAL A 383 20.12 -9.43 7.36
N ARG A 384 20.66 -10.33 8.20
CA ARG A 384 21.73 -10.01 9.15
C ARG A 384 22.88 -10.98 8.98
N PHE A 385 24.04 -10.56 9.45
CA PHE A 385 25.27 -11.35 9.46
C PHE A 385 25.74 -11.55 10.89
N ALA A 386 26.48 -12.64 11.12
CA ALA A 386 27.12 -12.85 12.42
C ALA A 386 28.25 -11.82 12.65
N ASN A 387 28.94 -11.45 11.57
CA ASN A 387 29.99 -10.44 11.57
C ASN A 387 29.79 -9.44 10.41
N GLU A 388 29.28 -8.25 10.72
CA GLU A 388 29.04 -7.21 9.71
C GLU A 388 30.35 -6.64 9.13
N GLN A 389 31.44 -6.64 9.91
CA GLN A 389 32.75 -6.15 9.45
C GLN A 389 33.38 -7.05 8.37
N GLY A 390 33.00 -8.33 8.35
CA GLY A 390 33.47 -9.25 7.32
C GLY A 390 32.78 -9.05 5.97
N LEU A 391 31.81 -8.13 5.85
CA LEU A 391 31.15 -7.87 4.58
C LEU A 391 32.09 -7.20 3.60
N THR A 392 32.07 -7.67 2.36
CA THR A 392 32.84 -7.03 1.29
C THR A 392 32.01 -5.93 0.66
N GLN A 393 32.53 -4.70 0.70
CA GLN A 393 31.88 -3.58 0.03
C GLN A 393 31.95 -3.78 -1.50
N GLN A 394 30.79 -3.68 -2.15
CA GLN A 394 30.68 -3.63 -3.60
C GLN A 394 30.62 -2.18 -4.08
N SER A 395 30.32 -1.98 -5.36
CA SER A 395 30.03 -0.63 -5.85
C SER A 395 28.81 -0.05 -5.13
N ASN A 396 28.77 1.28 -4.97
CA ASN A 396 27.70 2.00 -4.28
C ASN A 396 27.63 1.66 -2.76
N THR A 397 26.47 1.83 -2.12
CA THR A 397 26.18 1.43 -0.74
C THR A 397 25.75 -0.04 -0.63
N ALA A 398 26.27 -0.91 -1.49
CA ALA A 398 25.95 -2.34 -1.50
C ALA A 398 27.11 -3.15 -0.92
N TRP A 399 26.77 -4.24 -0.23
CA TRP A 399 27.67 -5.18 0.39
C TRP A 399 27.37 -6.61 -0.08
N LYS A 400 28.40 -7.44 -0.11
CA LYS A 400 28.29 -8.87 -0.41
C LYS A 400 28.85 -9.71 0.73
N GLU A 401 28.21 -10.85 0.94
CA GLU A 401 28.67 -11.85 1.91
C GLU A 401 30.08 -12.35 1.59
N SER A 402 30.82 -12.68 2.64
CA SER A 402 32.16 -13.25 2.56
C SER A 402 32.31 -14.41 3.54
N ILE A 403 33.43 -15.12 3.45
CA ILE A 403 33.76 -16.20 4.40
C ILE A 403 33.89 -15.63 5.83
N GLU A 404 34.32 -14.38 5.98
CA GLU A 404 34.54 -13.73 7.28
C GLU A 404 33.25 -13.14 7.88
N SER A 405 32.24 -12.83 7.06
CA SER A 405 30.94 -12.35 7.55
C SER A 405 30.06 -13.46 8.14
N GLY A 406 30.31 -14.70 7.69
CA GLY A 406 29.40 -15.82 7.88
C GLY A 406 28.23 -15.79 6.89
N GLU A 407 27.34 -16.77 7.01
CA GLU A 407 26.17 -16.93 6.15
C GLU A 407 25.12 -15.83 6.38
N ALA A 408 24.44 -15.44 5.31
CA ALA A 408 23.33 -14.51 5.35
C ALA A 408 22.10 -15.10 6.05
N LEU A 409 21.68 -14.52 7.18
CA LEU A 409 20.49 -14.95 7.92
C LEU A 409 19.34 -13.99 7.63
N ALA A 410 18.35 -14.47 6.88
CA ALA A 410 17.13 -13.71 6.60
C ALA A 410 16.08 -13.86 7.71
N GLY A 411 15.24 -12.84 7.86
CA GLY A 411 14.12 -12.87 8.79
C GLY A 411 13.22 -11.64 8.64
N GLU A 412 12.12 -11.65 9.39
CA GLU A 412 11.10 -10.60 9.35
C GLU A 412 11.49 -9.41 10.23
N ALA A 413 11.05 -8.21 9.85
CA ALA A 413 11.22 -7.04 10.68
C ALA A 413 10.48 -7.20 12.02
N THR A 414 10.99 -6.55 13.07
CA THR A 414 10.39 -6.55 14.43
C THR A 414 10.38 -7.94 15.11
N THR A 415 11.01 -8.96 14.51
CA THR A 415 11.12 -10.30 15.09
C THR A 415 12.55 -10.60 15.56
N GLY A 416 12.68 -11.22 16.74
CA GLY A 416 13.97 -11.65 17.27
C GLY A 416 14.97 -10.50 17.45
N THR A 417 16.07 -10.53 16.69
CA THR A 417 17.14 -9.52 16.71
C THR A 417 17.10 -8.55 15.53
N PHE A 418 16.10 -8.66 14.66
CA PHE A 418 15.93 -7.77 13.51
C PHE A 418 15.32 -6.43 13.96
N GLY A 419 15.72 -5.36 13.28
CA GLY A 419 15.13 -4.04 13.44
C GLY A 419 13.72 -3.95 12.85
N GLU A 420 13.09 -2.80 13.06
CA GLU A 420 11.82 -2.42 12.41
C GLU A 420 12.09 -1.69 11.10
N ILE A 421 11.11 -1.67 10.20
CA ILE A 421 11.16 -0.88 8.97
C ILE A 421 10.31 0.38 9.17
N ASN A 422 10.90 1.55 8.94
CA ASN A 422 10.19 2.81 8.89
C ASN A 422 9.91 3.14 7.42
N SER A 423 8.63 3.27 7.06
CA SER A 423 8.20 3.71 5.73
C SER A 423 8.23 5.23 5.63
N SER A 424 8.36 5.75 4.40
CA SER A 424 8.54 7.19 4.13
C SER A 424 9.70 7.80 4.91
N ALA A 425 10.80 7.06 5.05
CA ALA A 425 11.99 7.51 5.76
C ALA A 425 13.26 6.99 5.08
N LEU A 426 14.33 7.77 5.14
CA LEU A 426 15.65 7.39 4.65
C LEU A 426 16.70 7.52 5.78
N GLU A 427 17.58 6.52 5.89
CA GLU A 427 18.72 6.56 6.81
C GLU A 427 19.84 7.41 6.21
N GLN A 428 20.18 8.54 6.83
CA GLN A 428 21.32 9.37 6.43
C GLN A 428 22.65 8.67 6.77
N ALA A 429 23.74 9.14 6.15
CA ALA A 429 25.07 8.67 6.53
C ALA A 429 25.33 8.89 8.03
N ASN A 430 26.01 7.96 8.68
CA ASN A 430 26.38 8.08 10.09
C ASN A 430 27.63 8.95 10.34
N VAL A 431 28.06 9.71 9.32
CA VAL A 431 29.28 10.52 9.34
C VAL A 431 29.02 11.87 10.02
N ASN A 432 29.84 12.23 11.01
CA ASN A 432 29.80 13.56 11.63
C ASN A 432 30.86 14.49 11.05
N LEU A 433 30.43 15.46 10.23
CA LEU A 433 31.33 16.44 9.59
C LEU A 433 32.27 17.16 10.55
N THR A 434 31.81 17.47 11.76
CA THR A 434 32.65 18.21 12.72
C THR A 434 33.83 17.35 13.17
N THR A 435 33.57 16.07 13.46
CA THR A 435 34.61 15.11 13.85
C THR A 435 35.55 14.85 12.67
N GLU A 436 35.02 14.56 11.49
CA GLU A 436 35.82 14.29 10.29
C GLU A 436 36.73 15.46 9.88
N LEU A 437 36.25 16.71 10.00
CA LEU A 437 37.09 17.88 9.72
C LEU A 437 38.22 18.05 10.73
N ILE A 438 38.01 17.68 11.99
CA ILE A 438 39.06 17.68 13.01
C ILE A 438 40.08 16.58 12.70
N ASP A 439 39.61 15.39 12.37
CA ASP A 439 40.46 14.23 12.04
C ASP A 439 41.29 14.50 10.78
N MET A 440 40.72 15.18 9.77
CA MET A 440 41.47 15.63 8.59
C MET A 440 42.63 16.57 8.96
N ILE A 441 42.40 17.50 9.90
CA ILE A 441 43.45 18.43 10.36
C ILE A 441 44.52 17.67 11.14
N ILE A 442 44.13 16.68 11.95
CA ILE A 442 45.08 15.82 12.69
C ILE A 442 45.93 15.02 11.71
N ALA A 443 45.31 14.33 10.75
CA ALA A 443 46.01 13.54 9.73
C ALA A 443 46.93 14.41 8.87
N GLN A 444 46.51 15.62 8.50
CA GLN A 444 47.35 16.59 7.77
C GLN A 444 48.57 17.02 8.60
N ARG A 445 48.39 17.33 9.90
CA ARG A 445 49.50 17.68 10.79
C ARG A 445 50.45 16.52 10.98
N ASN A 446 49.95 15.29 11.09
CA ASN A 446 50.76 14.07 11.18
C ASN A 446 51.58 13.85 9.91
N PHE A 447 50.98 14.03 8.74
CA PHE A 447 51.67 13.96 7.45
C PHE A 447 52.80 15.00 7.37
N GLN A 448 52.55 16.26 7.77
CA GLN A 448 53.55 17.32 7.79
C GLN A 448 54.69 17.04 8.78
N ALA A 449 54.37 16.51 9.96
CA ALA A 449 55.36 16.13 10.97
C ALA A 449 56.28 15.02 10.47
N ASN A 450 55.72 13.95 9.89
CA ASN A 450 56.49 12.85 9.32
C ASN A 450 57.32 13.29 8.11
N SER A 451 56.81 14.21 7.30
CA SER A 451 57.54 14.80 6.17
C SER A 451 58.75 15.63 6.62
N ARG A 452 58.63 16.40 7.70
CA ARG A 452 59.78 17.12 8.29
C ARG A 452 60.84 16.17 8.82
N ALA A 453 60.43 15.05 9.42
CA ALA A 453 61.38 14.03 9.86
C ALA A 453 62.16 13.42 8.68
N LEU A 454 61.53 13.21 7.53
CA LEU A 454 62.21 12.79 6.28
C LEU A 454 63.22 13.85 5.81
N GLU A 455 62.85 15.14 5.85
CA GLU A 455 63.73 16.24 5.44
C GLU A 455 64.99 16.31 6.31
N VAL A 456 64.84 16.26 7.63
CA VAL A 456 65.97 16.27 8.58
C VAL A 456 66.88 15.06 8.34
N ASN A 457 66.32 13.87 8.12
CA ASN A 457 67.12 12.68 7.79
C ASN A 457 67.89 12.85 6.46
N ASN A 458 67.28 13.46 5.45
CA ASN A 458 67.93 13.71 4.17
C ASN A 458 69.09 14.72 4.33
N GLN A 459 68.87 15.81 5.07
CA GLN A 459 69.91 16.80 5.38
C GLN A 459 71.10 16.17 6.14
N LEU A 460 70.83 15.29 7.11
CA LEU A 460 71.89 14.56 7.82
C LEU A 460 72.69 13.65 6.89
N ASN A 461 72.03 12.89 6.00
CA ASN A 461 72.70 12.06 5.01
C ASN A 461 73.56 12.89 4.04
N GLN A 462 73.05 14.03 3.57
CA GLN A 462 73.82 14.96 2.73
C GLN A 462 75.03 15.53 3.47
N THR A 463 74.87 15.87 4.75
CA THR A 463 75.98 16.33 5.60
C THR A 463 77.05 15.25 5.73
N ILE A 464 76.66 14.00 5.99
CA ILE A 464 77.58 12.85 6.06
C ILE A 464 78.32 12.66 4.73
N LEU A 465 77.63 12.76 3.59
CA LEU A 465 78.24 12.63 2.27
C LEU A 465 79.23 13.75 1.94
N ASN A 466 79.03 14.95 2.51
CA ASN A 466 79.90 16.10 2.34
C ASN A 466 81.10 16.11 3.32
N ILE A 467 81.12 15.23 4.33
CA ILE A 467 82.30 14.98 5.14
C ILE A 467 83.24 14.10 4.29
N ARG A 468 84.11 14.75 3.53
CA ARG A 468 85.27 14.13 2.87
C ARG A 468 86.55 14.67 3.46
#